data_AF-A0A4Q4XFJ1-F1
#
_entry.id   AF-A0A4Q4XFJ1-F1
#
_cell.length_a   1.000
_cell.length_b   1.000
_cell.length_c   1.000
_cell.angle_alpha   90.00
_cell.angle_beta   90.00
_cell.angle_gamma   90.00
#
_symmetry.space_group_name_H-M   'P 1'
#
loop_
_entity.id
_entity.type
_entity.pdbx_description
1 polymer ?
#
loop_
_entity_poly.entity_id
_entity_poly.type
_entity_poly.pdbx_seq_one_letter_code
_entity_poly.pdbx_strand_id
1 'polypeptide(L)'
;MLAAGLIGSVGPIFLAMALPPKFSAIFSIVKQFGTGVIISTAFVHLYTHATLMLTNDCLGEVKYEATTSAIVMAGLFVSFLIEYISHRVAKHFWGMSENEAMAVLILEAGIIFHSILIGITVVVAGDGYFVTLFVVIIFHQMFEGIALGTRIAAIGSPTRSGSPGEKPHAHGLGGHASADATPNLGDNTSNDAANPGWKTLSLTKKLLMAIAFAITTPIGMAIGIGVLDTFNGNDPTTLWALGTLDALSAGVLVWVGVVEMWAGDWIFGGEMTHSPPLVTALGLFGLIAGMVLMSFLGKWA
;
A
#
# COMPACT_ATOMS: atom_id res chain seq x y z
N MET A 1 12.23 16.20 5.56
CA MET A 1 11.48 15.23 4.74
C MET A 1 12.28 13.97 4.40
N LEU A 2 13.40 14.05 3.67
CA LEU A 2 14.17 12.85 3.27
C LEU A 2 14.46 11.89 4.44
N ALA A 3 14.99 12.40 5.55
CA ALA A 3 15.28 11.58 6.73
C ALA A 3 14.02 10.90 7.30
N ALA A 4 12.90 11.62 7.39
CA ALA A 4 11.63 11.08 7.88
C ALA A 4 11.06 10.01 6.95
N GLY A 5 11.12 10.24 5.63
CA GLY A 5 10.72 9.26 4.62
C GLY A 5 11.57 7.99 4.69
N LEU A 6 12.90 8.11 4.82
CA LEU A 6 13.80 6.96 4.97
C LEU A 6 13.56 6.21 6.28
N ILE A 7 13.44 6.90 7.41
CA ILE A 7 13.14 6.27 8.71
C ILE A 7 11.82 5.51 8.62
N GLY A 8 10.80 6.13 8.02
CA GLY A 8 9.48 5.52 7.84
C GLY A 8 9.48 4.31 6.92
N SER A 9 10.09 4.40 5.73
CA SER A 9 10.02 3.34 4.71
C SER A 9 11.01 2.21 4.93
N VAL A 10 12.22 2.50 5.42
CA VAL A 10 13.27 1.51 5.64
C VAL A 10 13.15 0.85 7.02
N GLY A 11 12.67 1.58 8.03
CA GLY A 11 12.51 1.09 9.39
C GLY A 11 11.73 -0.23 9.50
N PRO A 12 10.52 -0.35 8.94
CA PRO A 12 9.74 -1.58 8.96
C PRO A 12 10.40 -2.78 8.27
N ILE A 13 11.24 -2.54 7.25
CA ILE A 13 11.98 -3.59 6.54
C ILE A 13 13.02 -4.23 7.47
N PHE A 14 13.80 -3.40 8.17
CA PHE A 14 14.74 -3.89 9.17
C PHE A 14 14.04 -4.43 10.41
N LEU A 15 12.89 -3.86 10.79
CA LEU A 15 12.06 -4.36 11.88
C LEU A 15 11.60 -5.79 11.60
N ALA A 16 11.13 -6.08 10.39
CA ALA A 16 10.75 -7.43 9.97
C ALA A 16 11.93 -8.42 9.98
N MET A 17 13.14 -7.94 9.66
CA MET A 17 14.35 -8.76 9.68
C MET A 17 14.86 -9.03 11.11
N ALA A 18 14.74 -8.06 12.01
CA ALA A 18 15.26 -8.14 13.36
C ALA A 18 14.27 -8.78 14.36
N LEU A 19 12.97 -8.75 14.08
CA LEU A 19 11.95 -9.26 14.99
C LEU A 19 11.97 -10.80 15.06
N PRO A 20 12.14 -11.38 16.26
CA PRO A 20 11.95 -12.81 16.47
C PRO A 20 10.50 -13.23 16.19
N PRO A 21 10.24 -14.50 15.78
CA PRO A 21 8.89 -14.99 15.46
C PRO A 21 7.87 -14.83 16.59
N LYS A 22 8.32 -14.87 17.85
CA LYS A 22 7.49 -14.63 19.05
C LYS A 22 6.90 -13.22 19.16
N PHE A 23 7.46 -12.26 18.43
CA PHE A 23 7.03 -10.86 18.41
C PHE A 23 6.42 -10.46 17.05
N SER A 24 6.01 -11.43 16.22
CA SER A 24 5.36 -11.18 14.94
C SER A 24 4.12 -10.27 15.06
N ALA A 25 3.41 -10.36 16.18
CA ALA A 25 2.27 -9.49 16.49
C ALA A 25 2.61 -7.99 16.44
N ILE A 26 3.83 -7.59 16.81
CA ILE A 26 4.26 -6.18 16.73
C ILE A 26 4.27 -5.73 15.27
N PHE A 27 4.82 -6.56 14.38
CA PHE A 27 4.83 -6.27 12.95
C PHE A 27 3.41 -6.21 12.37
N SER A 28 2.53 -7.12 12.78
CA SER A 28 1.11 -7.11 12.38
C SER A 28 0.41 -5.81 12.79
N ILE A 29 0.63 -5.33 14.02
CA ILE A 29 0.03 -4.09 14.52
C ILE A 29 0.54 -2.88 13.73
N VAL A 30 1.85 -2.79 13.49
CA VAL A 30 2.45 -1.69 12.72
C VAL A 30 1.95 -1.72 11.26
N LYS A 31 1.80 -2.91 10.68
CA LYS A 31 1.22 -3.10 9.33
C LYS A 31 -0.24 -2.64 9.28
N GLN A 32 -1.06 -2.97 10.28
CA GLN A 32 -2.45 -2.48 10.34
C GLN A 32 -2.53 -0.98 10.59
N PHE A 33 -1.67 -0.42 11.43
CA PHE A 33 -1.53 1.02 11.59
C PHE A 33 -1.24 1.69 10.24
N GLY A 34 -0.32 1.14 9.46
CA GLY A 34 -0.05 1.59 8.10
C GLY A 34 -1.27 1.59 7.17
N THR A 35 -2.09 0.53 7.21
CA THR A 35 -3.36 0.48 6.45
C THR A 35 -4.29 1.64 6.83
N GLY A 36 -4.42 1.93 8.12
CA GLY A 36 -5.23 3.06 8.58
C GLY A 36 -4.71 4.41 8.10
N VAL A 37 -3.38 4.60 8.08
CA VAL A 37 -2.73 5.80 7.55
C VAL A 37 -3.07 6.00 6.07
N ILE A 38 -2.92 4.98 5.23
CA ILE A 38 -3.19 5.10 3.78
C ILE A 38 -4.66 5.39 3.49
N ILE A 39 -5.58 4.73 4.18
CA ILE A 39 -7.01 5.01 4.04
C ILE A 39 -7.31 6.46 4.41
N SER A 40 -6.72 6.95 5.51
CA SER A 40 -6.90 8.34 5.92
C SER A 40 -6.23 9.33 4.97
N THR A 41 -5.05 9.03 4.40
CA THR A 41 -4.45 9.86 3.34
C THR A 41 -5.43 10.03 2.18
N ALA A 42 -5.99 8.92 1.70
CA ALA A 42 -6.87 8.92 0.54
C ALA A 42 -8.10 9.81 0.75
N PHE A 43 -8.78 9.67 1.89
CA PHE A 43 -10.03 10.38 2.17
C PHE A 43 -9.86 11.77 2.78
N VAL A 44 -8.88 11.97 3.66
CA VAL A 44 -8.75 13.20 4.45
C VAL A 44 -7.75 14.19 3.88
N HIS A 45 -6.75 13.71 3.13
CA HIS A 45 -5.70 14.57 2.57
C HIS A 45 -5.88 14.74 1.07
N LEU A 46 -5.91 13.64 0.31
CA LEU A 46 -5.97 13.70 -1.15
C LEU A 46 -7.34 14.15 -1.67
N TYR A 47 -8.41 13.51 -1.21
CA TYR A 47 -9.77 13.85 -1.65
C TYR A 47 -10.16 15.29 -1.30
N THR A 48 -9.83 15.73 -0.09
CA THR A 48 -10.16 17.08 0.39
C THR A 48 -9.33 18.13 -0.35
N HIS A 49 -8.02 17.92 -0.51
CA HIS A 49 -7.15 18.83 -1.26
C HIS A 49 -7.58 18.93 -2.72
N ALA A 50 -7.90 17.80 -3.35
CA ALA A 50 -8.47 17.79 -4.69
C ALA A 50 -9.79 18.57 -4.80
N THR A 51 -10.67 18.43 -3.80
CA THR A 51 -11.92 19.18 -3.74
C THR A 51 -11.65 20.68 -3.65
N LEU A 52 -10.77 21.11 -2.75
CA LEU A 52 -10.42 22.53 -2.58
C LEU A 52 -9.83 23.15 -3.86
N MET A 53 -9.04 22.39 -4.63
CA MET A 53 -8.50 22.85 -5.91
C MET A 53 -9.57 22.93 -7.00
N LEU A 54 -10.46 21.93 -7.10
CA LEU A 54 -11.48 21.83 -8.16
C LEU A 54 -12.72 22.69 -7.91
N THR A 55 -12.97 23.11 -6.68
CA THR A 55 -14.08 24.02 -6.31
C THR A 55 -13.61 25.46 -6.10
N ASN A 56 -12.39 25.80 -6.52
CA ASN A 56 -11.86 27.14 -6.38
C ASN A 56 -12.60 28.12 -7.30
N ASP A 57 -12.92 29.31 -6.80
CA ASP A 57 -13.67 30.36 -7.52
C ASP A 57 -13.00 30.76 -8.86
N CYS A 58 -11.68 30.62 -8.98
CA CYS A 58 -10.92 30.91 -10.20
C CYS A 58 -11.26 29.97 -11.37
N LEU A 59 -11.88 28.81 -11.12
CA LEU A 59 -12.33 27.88 -12.17
C LEU A 59 -13.69 28.26 -12.78
N GLY A 60 -14.40 29.22 -12.17
CA GLY A 60 -15.81 29.51 -12.47
C GLY A 60 -16.74 28.40 -11.96
N GLU A 61 -18.05 28.50 -12.24
CA GLU A 61 -19.00 27.44 -11.89
C GLU A 61 -18.64 26.14 -12.62
N VAL A 62 -18.00 25.21 -11.91
CA VAL A 62 -17.92 23.82 -12.32
C VAL A 62 -19.36 23.32 -12.44
N LYS A 63 -19.78 23.03 -13.68
CA LYS A 63 -21.16 22.61 -13.99
C LYS A 63 -21.60 21.33 -13.27
N TYR A 64 -20.65 20.60 -12.66
CA TYR A 64 -20.87 19.35 -11.98
C TYR A 64 -20.22 19.34 -10.60
N GLU A 65 -21.05 19.42 -9.56
CA GLU A 65 -20.62 19.48 -8.15
C GLU A 65 -19.77 18.26 -7.73
N ALA A 66 -20.09 17.09 -8.27
CA ALA A 66 -19.38 15.84 -7.96
C ALA A 66 -18.16 15.56 -8.86
N THR A 67 -17.53 16.59 -9.44
CA THR A 67 -16.36 16.43 -10.31
C THR A 67 -15.22 15.71 -9.61
N THR A 68 -14.86 16.10 -8.39
CA THR A 68 -13.80 15.43 -7.62
C THR A 68 -14.11 13.95 -7.39
N SER A 69 -15.34 13.65 -6.94
CA SER A 69 -15.76 12.27 -6.67
C SER A 69 -15.78 11.42 -7.94
N ALA A 70 -16.15 12.00 -9.10
CA ALA A 70 -16.09 11.31 -10.38
C ALA A 70 -14.66 10.95 -10.80
N ILE A 71 -13.70 11.85 -10.57
CA ILE A 71 -12.28 11.59 -10.85
C ILE A 71 -11.72 10.53 -9.89
N VAL A 72 -12.11 10.57 -8.61
CA VAL A 72 -11.76 9.53 -7.61
C VAL A 72 -12.28 8.16 -8.04
N MET A 73 -13.52 8.09 -8.53
CA MET A 73 -14.08 6.85 -9.09
C MET A 73 -13.31 6.38 -10.33
N ALA A 74 -12.84 7.30 -11.18
CA ALA A 74 -11.98 6.95 -12.30
C ALA A 74 -10.65 6.35 -11.82
N GLY A 75 -10.01 6.94 -10.80
CA GLY A 75 -8.79 6.39 -10.17
C GLY A 75 -9.00 4.99 -9.60
N LEU A 76 -10.10 4.78 -8.88
CA LEU A 76 -10.52 3.46 -8.36
C LEU A 76 -10.64 2.43 -9.49
N PHE A 77 -11.35 2.78 -10.56
CA PHE A 77 -11.59 1.88 -11.68
C PHE A 77 -10.31 1.60 -12.48
N VAL A 78 -9.42 2.59 -12.63
CA VAL A 78 -8.11 2.42 -13.26
C VAL A 78 -7.25 1.45 -12.45
N SER A 79 -7.18 1.59 -11.12
CA SER A 79 -6.44 0.64 -10.27
C SER A 79 -6.96 -0.78 -10.41
N PHE A 80 -8.29 -0.95 -10.34
CA PHE A 80 -8.94 -2.24 -10.57
C PHE A 80 -8.58 -2.84 -11.94
N LEU A 81 -8.65 -2.04 -13.02
CA LEU A 81 -8.32 -2.52 -14.36
C LEU A 81 -6.85 -2.94 -14.47
N ILE A 82 -5.93 -2.13 -13.91
CA ILE A 82 -4.50 -2.45 -13.91
C ILE A 82 -4.27 -3.77 -13.18
N GLU A 83 -4.83 -3.94 -11.99
CA GLU A 83 -4.68 -5.17 -11.20
C GLU A 83 -5.30 -6.38 -11.93
N TYR A 84 -6.54 -6.25 -12.42
CA TYR A 84 -7.25 -7.31 -13.14
C TYR A 84 -6.52 -7.75 -14.42
N ILE A 85 -6.10 -6.80 -15.26
CA ILE A 85 -5.35 -7.10 -16.48
C ILE A 85 -4.01 -7.73 -16.13
N SER A 86 -3.31 -7.20 -15.11
CA SER A 86 -2.03 -7.74 -14.66
C SER A 86 -2.16 -9.20 -14.23
N HIS A 87 -3.18 -9.55 -13.44
CA HIS A 87 -3.45 -10.95 -13.09
C HIS A 87 -3.76 -11.82 -14.31
N ARG A 88 -4.58 -11.30 -15.24
CA ARG A 88 -4.99 -12.07 -16.43
C ARG A 88 -3.81 -12.34 -17.36
N VAL A 89 -2.99 -11.33 -17.62
CA VAL A 89 -1.82 -11.39 -18.50
C VAL A 89 -0.70 -12.19 -17.84
N ALA A 90 -0.41 -11.96 -16.55
CA ALA A 90 0.64 -12.70 -15.83
C ALA A 90 0.34 -14.21 -15.76
N LYS A 91 -0.94 -14.57 -15.55
CA LYS A 91 -1.37 -15.98 -15.58
C LYS A 91 -1.29 -16.61 -16.97
N HIS A 92 -1.54 -15.82 -18.02
CA HIS A 92 -1.54 -16.33 -19.40
C HIS A 92 -0.14 -16.44 -20.00
N PHE A 93 0.74 -15.48 -19.73
CA PHE A 93 2.08 -15.42 -20.33
C PHE A 93 3.15 -16.00 -19.42
N TRP A 94 3.19 -15.65 -18.12
CA TRP A 94 4.38 -15.85 -17.30
C TRP A 94 4.28 -16.84 -16.15
N GLY A 95 3.11 -17.42 -15.87
CA GLY A 95 2.96 -18.40 -14.78
C GLY A 95 3.42 -17.87 -13.41
N MET A 96 3.55 -16.56 -13.27
CA MET A 96 4.17 -15.88 -12.14
C MET A 96 3.09 -15.09 -11.40
N SER A 97 2.86 -15.44 -10.14
CA SER A 97 1.84 -14.84 -9.27
C SER A 97 2.55 -14.07 -8.14
N GLU A 98 3.05 -12.87 -8.43
CA GLU A 98 3.53 -11.93 -7.39
C GLU A 98 2.51 -10.80 -7.19
N ASN A 99 1.31 -11.17 -6.74
CA ASN A 99 0.20 -10.24 -6.51
C ASN A 99 0.56 -9.13 -5.51
N GLU A 100 1.32 -9.49 -4.47
CA GLU A 100 1.74 -8.55 -3.43
C GLU A 100 2.69 -7.47 -3.97
N ALA A 101 3.60 -7.81 -4.88
CA ALA A 101 4.51 -6.84 -5.46
C ALA A 101 3.77 -5.84 -6.35
N MET A 102 2.75 -6.29 -7.10
CA MET A 102 1.94 -5.41 -7.94
C MET A 102 1.12 -4.44 -7.10
N ALA A 103 0.47 -4.94 -6.03
CA ALA A 103 -0.23 -4.13 -5.04
C ALA A 103 0.69 -3.03 -4.46
N VAL A 104 1.91 -3.38 -4.06
CA VAL A 104 2.89 -2.40 -3.56
C VAL A 104 3.31 -1.39 -4.64
N LEU A 105 3.45 -1.79 -5.89
CA LEU A 105 3.79 -0.86 -6.98
C LEU A 105 2.65 0.12 -7.28
N ILE A 106 1.39 -0.34 -7.23
CA ILE A 106 0.21 0.53 -7.39
C ILE A 106 0.13 1.51 -6.21
N LEU A 107 0.35 1.02 -4.98
CA LEU A 107 0.46 1.86 -3.78
C LEU A 107 1.54 2.93 -3.95
N GLU A 108 2.74 2.51 -4.34
CA GLU A 108 3.90 3.38 -4.51
C GLU A 108 3.63 4.45 -5.59
N ALA A 109 3.02 4.07 -6.71
CA ALA A 109 2.63 5.02 -7.76
C ALA A 109 1.66 6.10 -7.24
N GLY A 110 0.61 5.71 -6.52
CA GLY A 110 -0.35 6.66 -5.94
C GLY A 110 0.31 7.60 -4.93
N ILE A 111 1.10 7.06 -4.00
CA ILE A 111 1.81 7.83 -2.97
C ILE A 111 2.87 8.76 -3.61
N ILE A 112 3.54 8.34 -4.68
CA ILE A 112 4.53 9.17 -5.38
C ILE A 112 3.90 10.45 -5.90
N PHE A 113 2.76 10.37 -6.61
CA PHE A 113 2.09 11.56 -7.12
C PHE A 113 1.72 12.52 -5.99
N HIS A 114 1.13 11.99 -4.91
CA HIS A 114 0.80 12.77 -3.72
C HIS A 114 2.04 13.46 -3.09
N SER A 115 3.11 12.70 -2.91
CA SER A 115 4.35 13.16 -2.29
C SER A 115 5.06 14.25 -3.10
N ILE A 116 4.99 14.22 -4.43
CA ILE A 116 5.49 15.32 -5.29
C ILE A 116 4.66 16.59 -5.04
N LEU A 117 3.33 16.46 -5.01
CA LEU A 117 2.44 17.60 -4.84
C LEU A 117 2.56 18.23 -3.45
N ILE A 118 2.68 17.43 -2.39
CA ILE A 118 3.05 17.91 -1.05
C ILE A 118 4.38 18.67 -1.09
N GLY A 119 5.39 18.11 -1.77
CA GLY A 119 6.70 18.75 -1.88
C GLY A 119 6.63 20.15 -2.50
N ILE A 120 5.87 20.30 -3.60
CA ILE A 120 5.68 21.58 -4.29
C ILE A 120 4.92 22.57 -3.39
N THR A 121 3.77 22.15 -2.87
CA THR A 121 2.86 23.02 -2.10
C THR A 121 3.49 23.53 -0.80
N VAL A 122 4.28 22.70 -0.10
CA VAL A 122 4.98 23.11 1.14
C VAL A 122 5.95 24.26 0.90
N VAL A 123 6.64 24.29 -0.25
CA VAL A 123 7.57 25.37 -0.59
C VAL A 123 6.80 26.65 -0.97
N VAL A 124 5.67 26.50 -1.65
CA VAL A 124 4.84 27.63 -2.09
C VAL A 124 4.03 28.25 -0.93
N ALA A 125 3.82 27.52 0.17
CA ALA A 125 2.92 27.90 1.28
C ALA A 125 3.32 29.16 2.08
N GLY A 126 4.49 29.77 1.84
CA GLY A 126 4.89 31.05 2.43
C GLY A 126 5.12 31.03 3.95
N ASP A 127 5.72 32.10 4.48
CA ASP A 127 6.42 32.10 5.77
C ASP A 127 5.52 31.96 7.01
N GLY A 128 4.24 32.36 6.93
CA GLY A 128 3.37 32.52 8.11
C GLY A 128 2.98 31.21 8.81
N TYR A 129 2.82 30.12 8.05
CA TYR A 129 2.44 28.80 8.58
C TYR A 129 3.43 27.70 8.22
N PHE A 130 4.51 28.04 7.49
CA PHE A 130 5.50 27.10 7.00
C PHE A 130 6.05 26.19 8.11
N VAL A 131 6.40 26.73 9.27
CA VAL A 131 6.99 25.93 10.36
C VAL A 131 6.00 24.87 10.87
N THR A 132 4.73 25.24 11.07
CA THR A 132 3.70 24.31 11.52
C THR A 132 3.43 23.25 10.46
N LEU A 133 3.20 23.66 9.21
CA LEU A 133 2.98 22.77 8.07
C LEU A 133 4.16 21.81 7.90
N PHE A 134 5.39 22.31 7.94
CA PHE A 134 6.60 21.52 7.77
C PHE A 134 6.75 20.46 8.86
N VAL A 135 6.49 20.80 10.13
CA VAL A 135 6.55 19.81 11.23
C VAL A 135 5.48 18.74 11.05
N VAL A 136 4.25 19.12 10.68
CA VAL A 136 3.14 18.17 10.47
C VAL A 136 3.45 17.23 9.30
N ILE A 137 3.96 17.76 8.19
CA ILE A 137 4.31 16.96 7.01
C ILE A 137 5.50 16.02 7.27
N ILE A 138 6.40 16.33 8.21
CA ILE A 138 7.45 15.38 8.64
C ILE A 138 6.81 14.12 9.21
N PHE A 139 5.83 14.28 10.10
CA PHE A 139 5.12 13.15 10.68
C PHE A 139 4.25 12.44 9.65
N HIS A 140 3.55 13.18 8.80
CA HIS A 140 2.79 12.65 7.67
C HIS A 140 3.65 11.72 6.80
N GLN A 141 4.78 12.22 6.30
CA GLN A 141 5.72 11.46 5.46
C GLN A 141 6.27 10.23 6.16
N MET A 142 6.56 10.33 7.46
CA MET A 142 7.04 9.20 8.24
C MET A 142 5.97 8.11 8.35
N PHE A 143 4.71 8.46 8.60
CA PHE A 143 3.63 7.48 8.75
C PHE A 143 3.26 6.82 7.43
N GLU A 144 3.22 7.56 6.32
CA GLU A 144 3.06 6.97 4.99
C GLU A 144 4.24 6.05 4.63
N GLY A 145 5.45 6.46 5.01
CA GLY A 145 6.64 5.62 4.89
C GLY A 145 6.49 4.32 5.66
N ILE A 146 6.00 4.36 6.90
CA ILE A 146 5.75 3.15 7.71
C ILE A 146 4.74 2.23 7.01
N ALA A 147 3.66 2.80 6.46
CA ALA A 147 2.66 2.05 5.74
C ALA A 147 3.23 1.34 4.51
N LEU A 148 3.96 2.06 3.65
CA LEU A 148 4.62 1.48 2.48
C LEU A 148 5.70 0.46 2.89
N GLY A 149 6.53 0.79 3.88
CA GLY A 149 7.64 -0.03 4.35
C GLY A 149 7.18 -1.38 4.91
N THR A 150 6.07 -1.41 5.67
CA THR A 150 5.50 -2.67 6.16
C THR A 150 4.97 -3.56 5.02
N ARG A 151 4.43 -2.96 3.95
CA ARG A 151 3.99 -3.71 2.76
C ARG A 151 5.18 -4.25 1.96
N ILE A 152 6.20 -3.44 1.72
CA ILE A 152 7.45 -3.88 1.08
C ILE A 152 8.11 -5.01 1.89
N ALA A 153 8.15 -4.88 3.21
CA ALA A 153 8.72 -5.89 4.10
C ALA A 153 7.99 -7.24 3.98
N ALA A 154 6.65 -7.19 3.88
CA ALA A 154 5.80 -8.38 3.77
C ALA A 154 6.00 -9.15 2.46
N ILE A 155 6.43 -8.52 1.35
CA ILE A 155 6.62 -9.18 0.05
C ILE A 155 7.55 -10.39 0.18
N GLY A 156 7.05 -11.57 -0.18
CA GLY A 156 7.82 -12.81 -0.16
C GLY A 156 8.19 -13.31 1.24
N SER A 157 7.64 -12.70 2.30
CA SER A 157 7.62 -13.38 3.59
C SER A 157 6.68 -14.58 3.44
N PRO A 158 7.03 -15.77 3.94
CA PRO A 158 6.09 -16.87 3.97
C PRO A 158 4.96 -16.48 4.92
N THR A 159 3.91 -15.87 4.38
CA THR A 159 2.58 -16.16 4.89
C THR A 159 2.51 -17.67 4.89
N ARG A 160 2.27 -18.24 6.07
CA ARG A 160 1.98 -19.66 6.25
C ARG A 160 0.61 -19.94 5.62
N SER A 161 0.47 -19.63 4.34
CA SER A 161 -0.68 -19.83 3.47
C SER A 161 -0.28 -20.95 2.52
N GLY A 162 -0.70 -22.15 2.91
CA GLY A 162 -0.23 -23.40 2.33
C GLY A 162 -0.17 -24.47 3.43
N SER A 163 -1.33 -24.89 3.90
CA SER A 163 -1.44 -26.15 4.65
C SER A 163 -0.79 -27.28 3.82
N PRO A 164 0.14 -28.09 4.37
CA PRO A 164 0.50 -29.35 3.75
C PRO A 164 -0.67 -30.33 3.99
N GLY A 165 -1.47 -30.56 2.94
CA GLY A 165 -2.41 -31.67 2.91
C GLY A 165 -3.87 -31.25 2.79
N GLU A 166 -4.31 -31.06 1.55
CA GLU A 166 -5.67 -31.40 1.18
C GLU A 166 -5.57 -32.66 0.31
N LYS A 167 -5.66 -33.83 0.96
CA LYS A 167 -5.94 -35.08 0.24
C LYS A 167 -7.37 -34.94 -0.30
N PRO A 168 -7.64 -35.20 -1.58
CA PRO A 168 -8.99 -35.18 -2.08
C PRO A 168 -9.79 -36.28 -1.35
N HIS A 169 -10.81 -35.86 -0.61
CA HIS A 169 -11.83 -36.74 -0.08
C HIS A 169 -12.56 -37.39 -1.27
N ALA A 170 -12.12 -38.59 -1.64
CA ALA A 170 -12.84 -39.44 -2.57
C ALA A 170 -14.13 -39.89 -1.88
N HIS A 171 -15.26 -39.42 -2.40
CA HIS A 171 -16.57 -39.96 -2.09
C HIS A 171 -16.60 -41.46 -2.41
N GLY A 172 -16.84 -42.27 -1.38
CA GLY A 172 -17.01 -43.70 -1.50
C GLY A 172 -18.30 -44.06 -2.25
N LEU A 173 -18.15 -44.92 -3.25
CA LEU A 173 -19.18 -45.83 -3.74
C LEU A 173 -18.54 -47.22 -3.76
N GLY A 174 -19.13 -48.15 -3.01
CA GLY A 174 -18.57 -49.47 -2.75
C GLY A 174 -18.65 -50.44 -3.93
N GLY A 175 -17.88 -51.54 -3.82
CA GLY A 175 -18.10 -52.76 -4.59
C GLY A 175 -16.86 -53.61 -4.89
N HIS A 176 -16.74 -54.73 -4.16
CA HIS A 176 -16.13 -56.02 -4.55
C HIS A 176 -14.60 -56.25 -4.55
N ALA A 177 -14.17 -56.98 -3.50
CA ALA A 177 -13.26 -58.12 -3.39
C ALA A 177 -12.27 -58.47 -4.52
N SER A 178 -10.98 -58.64 -4.18
CA SER A 178 -10.26 -59.94 -4.11
C SER A 178 -8.81 -59.76 -3.63
N ALA A 179 -8.29 -60.80 -2.97
CA ALA A 179 -6.99 -60.88 -2.32
C ALA A 179 -5.84 -61.21 -3.30
N ASP A 180 -4.62 -60.73 -3.00
CA ASP A 180 -3.40 -61.56 -3.04
C ASP A 180 -2.19 -60.84 -2.40
N ALA A 181 -1.32 -61.64 -1.80
CA ALA A 181 -0.16 -61.23 -1.01
C ALA A 181 1.15 -61.26 -1.82
N THR A 182 2.13 -60.41 -1.47
CA THR A 182 3.57 -60.72 -1.35
C THR A 182 4.38 -59.50 -0.86
N PRO A 183 5.56 -59.67 -0.19
CA PRO A 183 6.27 -58.60 0.51
C PRO A 183 7.58 -58.11 -0.15
N ASN A 184 7.91 -56.83 0.11
CA ASN A 184 9.22 -56.14 0.14
C ASN A 184 10.17 -56.19 -1.07
N LEU A 185 10.57 -55.01 -1.56
CA LEU A 185 11.95 -54.48 -1.66
C LEU A 185 12.03 -53.39 -2.74
N GLY A 186 12.51 -52.20 -2.37
CA GLY A 186 12.75 -51.12 -3.33
C GLY A 186 12.82 -49.74 -2.68
N ASP A 187 13.75 -49.58 -1.73
CA ASP A 187 14.28 -48.28 -1.36
C ASP A 187 14.94 -47.64 -2.59
N ASN A 188 14.37 -46.51 -3.03
CA ASN A 188 15.05 -45.42 -3.72
C ASN A 188 14.02 -44.28 -3.79
N THR A 189 13.66 -43.75 -2.62
CA THR A 189 13.02 -42.44 -2.57
C THR A 189 14.05 -41.41 -3.02
N SER A 190 13.89 -40.96 -4.25
CA SER A 190 14.38 -39.69 -4.74
C SER A 190 14.03 -38.59 -3.73
N ASN A 191 14.98 -38.26 -2.87
CA ASN A 191 14.96 -37.02 -2.09
C ASN A 191 15.29 -35.82 -3.01
N ASP A 192 14.55 -35.72 -4.12
CA ASP A 192 14.34 -34.45 -4.79
C ASP A 192 13.30 -33.69 -3.96
N ALA A 193 13.76 -33.22 -2.79
CA ALA A 193 13.09 -32.15 -2.05
C ALA A 193 13.15 -30.90 -2.94
N ALA A 194 12.24 -30.85 -3.90
CA ALA A 194 11.91 -29.67 -4.67
C ALA A 194 11.47 -28.59 -3.68
N ASN A 195 12.42 -27.77 -3.24
CA ASN A 195 12.13 -26.43 -2.76
C ASN A 195 11.37 -25.74 -3.89
N PRO A 196 10.09 -25.36 -3.75
CA PRO A 196 9.53 -24.37 -4.64
C PRO A 196 10.21 -23.07 -4.27
N GLY A 197 11.30 -22.76 -4.97
CA GLY A 197 12.07 -21.53 -4.83
C GLY A 197 11.23 -20.36 -5.33
N TRP A 198 10.26 -19.93 -4.52
CA TRP A 198 9.65 -18.61 -4.65
C TRP A 198 10.76 -17.59 -4.41
N LYS A 199 11.16 -16.88 -5.46
CA LYS A 199 12.23 -15.89 -5.38
C LYS A 199 11.76 -14.72 -4.53
N THR A 200 11.97 -14.80 -3.22
CA THR A 200 11.80 -13.68 -2.31
C THR A 200 12.50 -12.44 -2.89
N LEU A 201 11.82 -11.29 -2.90
CA LEU A 201 12.41 -10.05 -3.42
C LEU A 201 13.69 -9.77 -2.62
N SER A 202 14.83 -9.67 -3.33
CA SER A 202 16.12 -9.34 -2.70
C SER A 202 15.99 -8.07 -1.87
N LEU A 203 16.69 -8.01 -0.72
CA LEU A 203 16.73 -6.83 0.14
C LEU A 203 17.09 -5.57 -0.65
N THR A 204 17.98 -5.66 -1.64
CA THR A 204 18.34 -4.54 -2.52
C THR A 204 17.12 -3.97 -3.25
N LYS A 205 16.22 -4.82 -3.75
CA LYS A 205 14.99 -4.37 -4.42
C LYS A 205 14.03 -3.71 -3.44
N LYS A 206 13.84 -4.31 -2.25
CA LYS A 206 13.03 -3.74 -1.18
C LYS A 206 13.52 -2.35 -0.76
N LEU A 207 14.83 -2.20 -0.59
CA LEU A 207 15.47 -0.92 -0.26
C LEU A 207 15.36 0.09 -1.41
N LEU A 208 15.49 -0.35 -2.67
CA LEU A 208 15.33 0.54 -3.83
C LEU A 208 13.93 1.17 -3.85
N MET A 209 12.87 0.37 -3.65
CA MET A 209 11.49 0.87 -3.57
C MET A 209 11.32 1.84 -2.39
N ALA A 210 11.83 1.48 -1.20
CA ALA A 210 11.75 2.35 -0.02
C ALA A 210 12.48 3.70 -0.21
N ILE A 211 13.62 3.70 -0.91
CA ILE A 211 14.39 4.91 -1.26
C ILE A 211 13.66 5.74 -2.31
N ALA A 212 13.06 5.10 -3.32
CA ALA A 212 12.30 5.78 -4.37
C ALA A 212 11.16 6.63 -3.77
N PHE A 213 10.42 6.09 -2.80
CA PHE A 213 9.47 6.87 -2.01
C PHE A 213 10.14 8.05 -1.27
N ALA A 214 11.23 7.80 -0.54
CA ALA A 214 11.82 8.82 0.33
C ALA A 214 12.43 10.03 -0.41
N ILE A 215 12.90 9.84 -1.65
CA ILE A 215 13.45 10.93 -2.49
C ILE A 215 12.38 11.74 -3.20
N THR A 216 11.17 11.20 -3.35
CA THR A 216 10.09 11.82 -4.11
C THR A 216 9.70 13.19 -3.55
N THR A 217 9.50 13.33 -2.24
CA THR A 217 9.11 14.61 -1.62
C THR A 217 10.21 15.67 -1.73
N PRO A 218 11.50 15.38 -1.46
CA PRO A 218 12.59 16.31 -1.78
C PRO A 218 12.64 16.74 -3.25
N ILE A 219 12.34 15.85 -4.19
CA ILE A 219 12.25 16.19 -5.62
C ILE A 219 11.10 17.16 -5.86
N GLY A 220 9.91 16.90 -5.28
CA GLY A 220 8.78 17.82 -5.33
C GLY A 220 9.12 19.21 -4.77
N MET A 221 9.84 19.27 -3.64
CA MET A 221 10.32 20.52 -3.06
C MET A 221 11.31 21.24 -4.00
N ALA A 222 12.26 20.51 -4.58
CA ALA A 222 13.22 21.10 -5.52
C ALA A 222 12.53 21.67 -6.77
N ILE A 223 11.52 20.97 -7.29
CA ILE A 223 10.66 21.47 -8.38
C ILE A 223 9.92 22.73 -7.92
N GLY A 224 9.29 22.69 -6.74
CA GLY A 224 8.58 23.82 -6.15
C GLY A 224 9.44 25.08 -5.99
N ILE A 225 10.69 24.93 -5.54
CA ILE A 225 11.66 26.04 -5.47
C ILE A 225 11.98 26.56 -6.87
N GLY A 226 12.18 25.67 -7.85
CA GLY A 226 12.53 26.04 -9.22
C GLY A 226 11.43 26.77 -9.98
N VAL A 227 10.17 26.55 -9.62
CA VAL A 227 9.00 27.22 -10.24
C VAL A 227 8.42 28.33 -9.37
N LEU A 228 9.00 28.63 -8.21
CA LEU A 228 8.39 29.49 -7.19
C LEU A 228 8.02 30.90 -7.73
N ASP A 229 8.88 31.48 -8.58
CA ASP A 229 8.67 32.82 -9.14
C ASP A 229 7.63 32.87 -10.28
N THR A 230 7.27 31.72 -10.84
CA THR A 230 6.33 31.60 -11.98
C THR A 230 5.05 30.85 -11.63
N PHE A 231 5.01 30.22 -10.46
CA PHE A 231 3.88 29.43 -10.01
C PHE A 231 2.74 30.33 -9.53
N ASN A 232 1.63 30.28 -10.25
CA ASN A 232 0.38 30.92 -9.84
C ASN A 232 -0.63 29.86 -9.40
N GLY A 233 -0.79 29.69 -8.08
CA GLY A 233 -1.74 28.74 -7.51
C GLY A 233 -3.22 29.03 -7.82
N ASN A 234 -3.53 30.22 -8.34
CA ASN A 234 -4.88 30.61 -8.77
C ASN A 234 -5.06 30.52 -10.29
N ASP A 235 -4.05 30.05 -11.03
CA ASP A 235 -4.20 29.82 -12.47
C ASP A 235 -5.13 28.61 -12.70
N PRO A 236 -6.17 28.73 -13.55
CA PRO A 236 -7.12 27.65 -13.80
C PRO A 236 -6.47 26.36 -14.28
N THR A 237 -5.38 26.43 -15.07
CA THR A 237 -4.71 25.23 -15.56
C THR A 237 -3.96 24.49 -14.45
N THR A 238 -3.37 25.25 -13.51
CA THR A 238 -2.71 24.70 -12.32
C THR A 238 -3.72 24.01 -11.41
N LEU A 239 -4.86 24.65 -11.15
CA LEU A 239 -5.94 24.09 -10.33
C LEU A 239 -6.50 22.79 -10.91
N TRP A 240 -6.78 22.77 -12.22
CA TRP A 240 -7.23 21.53 -12.90
C TRP A 240 -6.18 20.43 -12.83
N ALA A 241 -4.90 20.75 -13.06
CA ALA A 241 -3.83 19.77 -13.05
C ALA A 241 -3.63 19.16 -11.65
N LEU A 242 -3.47 19.99 -10.63
CA LEU A 242 -3.27 19.54 -9.24
C LEU A 242 -4.50 18.80 -8.71
N GLY A 243 -5.69 19.38 -8.87
CA GLY A 243 -6.92 18.78 -8.39
C GLY A 243 -7.25 17.44 -9.05
N THR A 244 -6.99 17.29 -10.36
CA THR A 244 -7.18 16.01 -11.06
C THR A 244 -6.18 14.96 -10.61
N LEU A 245 -4.89 15.34 -10.47
CA LEU A 245 -3.85 14.41 -10.03
C LEU A 245 -4.08 13.91 -8.60
N ASP A 246 -4.46 14.79 -7.68
CA ASP A 246 -4.81 14.40 -6.31
C ASP A 246 -6.07 13.55 -6.24
N ALA A 247 -7.11 13.89 -7.00
CA ALA A 247 -8.34 13.09 -7.05
C ALA A 247 -8.09 11.68 -7.62
N LEU A 248 -7.28 11.57 -8.68
CA LEU A 248 -6.88 10.27 -9.23
C LEU A 248 -6.06 9.47 -8.21
N SER A 249 -5.07 10.10 -7.57
CA SER A 249 -4.26 9.46 -6.53
C SER A 249 -5.12 9.01 -5.34
N ALA A 250 -6.11 9.80 -4.92
CA ALA A 250 -7.07 9.43 -3.89
C ALA A 250 -7.78 8.13 -4.27
N GLY A 251 -8.28 8.04 -5.51
CA GLY A 251 -8.94 6.83 -6.03
C GLY A 251 -8.03 5.60 -6.00
N VAL A 252 -6.77 5.77 -6.39
CA VAL A 252 -5.76 4.70 -6.34
C VAL A 252 -5.53 4.23 -4.90
N LEU A 253 -5.34 5.15 -3.96
CA LEU A 253 -5.09 4.81 -2.56
C LEU A 253 -6.34 4.23 -1.86
N VAL A 254 -7.56 4.64 -2.25
CA VAL A 254 -8.78 4.00 -1.74
C VAL A 254 -8.84 2.54 -2.21
N TRP A 255 -8.53 2.25 -3.49
CA TRP A 255 -8.50 0.87 -3.99
C TRP A 255 -7.52 0.02 -3.17
N VAL A 256 -6.27 0.46 -3.11
CA VAL A 256 -5.21 -0.28 -2.42
C VAL A 256 -5.50 -0.39 -0.91
N GLY A 257 -5.87 0.73 -0.27
CA GLY A 257 -6.11 0.79 1.17
C GLY A 257 -7.30 -0.07 1.62
N VAL A 258 -8.41 -0.02 0.89
CA VAL A 258 -9.63 -0.73 1.28
C VAL A 258 -9.64 -2.18 0.79
N VAL A 259 -9.30 -2.42 -0.48
CA VAL A 259 -9.42 -3.74 -1.11
C VAL A 259 -8.20 -4.59 -0.82
N GLU A 260 -7.01 -4.10 -1.19
CA GLU A 260 -5.79 -4.92 -1.13
C GLU A 260 -5.24 -5.02 0.30
N MET A 261 -5.28 -3.92 1.07
CA MET A 261 -4.71 -3.86 2.41
C MET A 261 -5.70 -4.30 3.48
N TRP A 262 -6.85 -3.63 3.59
CA TRP A 262 -7.83 -3.92 4.64
C TRP A 262 -8.58 -5.23 4.39
N ALA A 263 -9.32 -5.34 3.29
CA ALA A 263 -10.05 -6.58 3.00
C ALA A 263 -9.11 -7.77 2.76
N GLY A 264 -7.96 -7.55 2.12
CA GLY A 264 -6.91 -8.55 1.95
C GLY A 264 -6.42 -9.16 3.27
N ASP A 265 -6.07 -8.34 4.26
CA ASP A 265 -5.53 -8.84 5.54
C ASP A 265 -6.60 -9.47 6.45
N TRP A 266 -7.86 -9.03 6.33
CA TRP A 266 -8.93 -9.35 7.30
C TRP A 266 -9.99 -10.34 6.79
N ILE A 267 -10.29 -10.33 5.49
CA ILE A 267 -11.42 -11.07 4.90
C ILE A 267 -10.92 -12.16 3.95
N PHE A 268 -9.97 -11.84 3.07
CA PHE A 268 -9.54 -12.75 2.01
C PHE A 268 -8.47 -13.76 2.45
N GLY A 269 -8.63 -14.34 3.65
CA GLY A 269 -7.72 -15.34 4.20
C GLY A 269 -6.37 -14.78 4.66
N GLY A 270 -6.27 -13.47 4.83
CA GLY A 270 -5.07 -12.79 5.28
C GLY A 270 -4.67 -13.11 6.72
N GLU A 271 -3.57 -12.50 7.14
CA GLU A 271 -2.90 -12.73 8.42
C GLU A 271 -3.84 -12.63 9.64
N MET A 272 -4.82 -11.71 9.61
CA MET A 272 -5.71 -11.45 10.76
C MET A 272 -6.79 -12.50 10.93
N THR A 273 -7.11 -13.24 9.86
CA THR A 273 -8.09 -14.35 9.88
C THR A 273 -7.59 -15.53 10.70
N HIS A 274 -6.26 -15.75 10.72
CA HIS A 274 -5.61 -16.88 11.36
C HIS A 274 -4.96 -16.53 12.70
N SER A 275 -5.01 -15.25 13.09
CA SER A 275 -4.38 -14.74 14.29
C SER A 275 -5.26 -14.94 15.53
N PRO A 276 -4.67 -15.10 16.72
CA PRO A 276 -5.44 -15.21 17.96
C PRO A 276 -6.24 -13.92 18.22
N PRO A 277 -7.40 -13.98 18.90
CA PRO A 277 -8.30 -12.84 19.07
C PRO A 277 -7.64 -11.58 19.66
N LEU A 278 -6.64 -11.75 20.53
CA LEU A 278 -5.88 -10.63 21.10
C LEU A 278 -5.09 -9.87 20.04
N VAL A 279 -4.40 -10.59 19.13
CA VAL A 279 -3.61 -9.96 18.07
C VAL A 279 -4.54 -9.28 17.06
N THR A 280 -5.67 -9.90 16.73
CA THR A 280 -6.70 -9.28 15.90
C THR A 280 -7.27 -8.01 16.53
N ALA A 281 -7.58 -8.02 17.84
CA ALA A 281 -8.05 -6.83 18.55
C ALA A 281 -6.99 -5.70 18.58
N LEU A 282 -5.72 -6.04 18.82
CA LEU A 282 -4.62 -5.07 18.78
C LEU A 282 -4.36 -4.56 17.35
N GLY A 283 -4.54 -5.41 16.34
CA GLY A 283 -4.50 -5.03 14.93
C GLY A 283 -5.61 -4.05 14.55
N LEU A 284 -6.84 -4.28 15.02
CA LEU A 284 -7.96 -3.35 14.83
C LEU A 284 -7.69 -2.01 15.50
N PHE A 285 -7.14 -2.04 16.72
CA PHE A 285 -6.71 -0.84 17.43
C PHE A 285 -5.64 -0.09 16.62
N GLY A 286 -4.64 -0.79 16.11
CA GLY A 286 -3.61 -0.22 15.24
C GLY A 286 -4.21 0.45 13.99
N LEU A 287 -5.10 -0.26 13.29
CA LEU A 287 -5.84 0.25 12.12
C LEU A 287 -6.55 1.58 12.43
N ILE A 288 -7.37 1.59 13.48
CA ILE A 288 -8.14 2.78 13.88
C ILE A 288 -7.20 3.90 14.33
N ALA A 289 -6.16 3.58 15.10
CA ALA A 289 -5.17 4.56 15.54
C ALA A 289 -4.47 5.23 14.34
N GLY A 290 -4.12 4.46 13.30
CA GLY A 290 -3.57 4.99 12.04
C GLY A 290 -4.52 5.97 11.35
N MET A 291 -5.80 5.61 11.24
CA MET A 291 -6.81 6.49 10.64
C MET A 291 -6.96 7.79 11.43
N VAL A 292 -7.19 7.69 12.74
CA VAL A 292 -7.43 8.85 13.61
C VAL A 292 -6.22 9.76 13.64
N LEU A 293 -5.02 9.20 13.78
CA LEU A 293 -3.79 9.98 13.86
C LEU A 293 -3.53 10.73 12.55
N MET A 294 -3.67 10.05 11.41
CA MET A 294 -3.42 10.68 10.12
C MET A 294 -4.50 11.72 9.77
N SER A 295 -5.75 11.47 10.15
CA SER A 295 -6.85 12.44 10.03
C SER A 295 -6.59 13.68 10.89
N PHE A 296 -6.09 13.48 12.12
CA PHE A 296 -5.74 14.56 13.03
C PHE A 296 -4.64 15.45 12.45
N LEU A 297 -3.61 14.88 11.84
CA LEU A 297 -2.58 15.66 11.13
C LEU A 297 -3.16 16.50 10.00
N GLY A 298 -4.21 16.01 9.32
CA GLY A 298 -4.92 16.74 8.26
C GLY A 298 -5.62 18.03 8.70
N LYS A 299 -5.75 18.28 10.01
CA LYS A 299 -6.22 19.59 10.48
C LYS A 299 -5.20 20.71 10.26
N TRP A 300 -3.92 20.36 10.19
CA TRP A 300 -2.80 21.31 10.08
C TRP A 300 -1.93 21.09 8.84
N ALA A 301 -2.24 20.09 8.03
CA ALA A 301 -1.64 19.84 6.72
C ALA A 301 -2.53 20.49 5.66
#